data_AF-A0A973ACP4-F1
#
_entry.id   AF-A0A973ACP4-F1
#
_cell.length_a   1.000
_cell.length_b   1.000
_cell.length_c   1.000
_cell.angle_alpha   90.00
_cell.angle_beta   90.00
_cell.angle_gamma   90.00
#
_symmetry.space_group_name_H-M   'P 1'
#
loop_
_entity.id
_entity.type
_entity.pdbx_description
1 polymer ?
#
loop_
_entity_poly.entity_id
_entity_poly.type
_entity_poly.pdbx_seq_one_letter_code
_entity_poly.pdbx_strand_id
1 'polypeptide(L)' 'YEELGMEAIWKIEIRNFPAFIVVDDKGNDFFAEFAWPGPAPIHNG' A
#
# COMPACT_ATOMS: atom_id res chain seq x y z
N TYR A 1 -20.51 8.22 -13.81
CA TYR A 1 -19.79 7.67 -12.64
C TYR A 1 -20.72 6.97 -11.65
N GLU A 2 -21.93 7.48 -11.37
CA GLU A 2 -22.91 6.76 -10.53
C GLU A 2 -23.37 5.42 -11.14
N GLU A 3 -23.24 5.25 -12.45
CA GLU A 3 -23.55 4.01 -13.17
C GLU A 3 -22.56 2.85 -12.94
N LEU A 4 -21.41 3.11 -12.29
CA LEU A 4 -20.45 2.06 -11.92
C LEU A 4 -20.94 1.23 -10.71
N GLY A 5 -22.08 1.59 -10.10
CA GLY A 5 -22.67 0.88 -8.99
C GLY A 5 -21.68 0.76 -7.82
N MET A 6 -21.32 -0.46 -7.46
CA MET A 6 -20.38 -0.73 -6.36
C MET A 6 -18.98 -0.15 -6.58
N GLU A 7 -18.58 0.08 -7.83
CA GLU A 7 -17.26 0.62 -8.20
C GLU A 7 -17.23 2.16 -8.25
N ALA A 8 -18.33 2.84 -7.92
CA ALA A 8 -18.39 4.30 -7.88
C ALA A 8 -17.45 4.89 -6.80
N ILE A 9 -17.14 6.19 -6.90
CA ILE A 9 -16.35 6.90 -5.88
C ILE A 9 -17.27 7.28 -4.71
N TRP A 10 -16.96 6.79 -3.52
CA TRP A 10 -17.75 7.02 -2.32
C TRP A 10 -17.01 7.91 -1.32
N LYS A 11 -17.71 8.90 -0.76
CA LYS A 11 -17.24 9.62 0.43
C LYS A 11 -17.77 8.91 1.68
N ILE A 12 -16.87 8.40 2.51
CA ILE A 12 -17.20 7.70 3.76
C ILE A 12 -16.55 8.38 4.96
N GLU A 13 -17.22 8.29 6.10
CA GLU A 13 -16.68 8.68 7.40
C GLU A 13 -16.32 7.41 8.18
N ILE A 14 -15.12 7.37 8.75
CA ILE A 14 -14.62 6.20 9.49
C ILE A 14 -14.28 6.58 10.92
N ARG A 15 -14.30 5.59 11.82
CA ARG A 15 -13.82 5.71 13.20
C ARG A 15 -13.00 4.48 13.57
N ASN A 16 -11.78 4.69 14.03
CA ASN A 16 -10.86 3.63 14.52
C ASN A 16 -10.66 2.48 13.53
N PHE A 17 -10.48 2.81 12.25
CA PHE A 17 -10.23 1.81 11.23
C PHE A 17 -8.77 1.32 11.32
N PRO A 18 -8.51 0.04 11.62
CA PRO A 18 -7.15 -0.47 11.68
C PRO A 18 -6.53 -0.48 10.29
N ALA A 19 -5.30 0.00 10.17
CA ALA A 19 -4.54 0.01 8.94
C ALA A 19 -3.05 -0.18 9.24
N PHE A 20 -2.30 -0.59 8.22
CA PHE A 20 -0.85 -0.71 8.26
C PHE A 20 -0.24 0.27 7.25
N ILE A 21 0.88 0.90 7.62
CA ILE A 21 1.68 1.68 6.66
C ILE A 21 2.45 0.67 5.81
N VAL A 22 2.14 0.60 4.51
CA VAL A 22 2.81 -0.30 3.57
C VAL A 22 3.98 0.39 2.89
N VAL A 23 3.78 1.65 2.46
CA VAL A 23 4.82 2.49 1.86
C VAL A 23 4.80 3.85 2.56
N ASP A 24 5.98 4.39 2.88
CA ASP A 24 6.12 5.73 3.45
C ASP A 24 6.69 6.75 2.45
N ASP A 25 6.78 8.01 2.89
CA ASP A 25 7.28 9.14 2.09
C ASP A 25 8.82 9.20 1.99
N LYS A 26 9.52 8.26 2.63
CA LYS A 26 10.99 8.14 2.62
C LYS A 26 11.47 7.04 1.68
N GLY A 27 10.56 6.31 1.05
CA GLY A 27 10.87 5.22 0.13
C GLY A 27 10.97 3.84 0.80
N ASN A 28 10.51 3.69 2.05
CA ASN A 28 10.41 2.37 2.67
C ASN A 28 9.16 1.65 2.15
N ASP A 29 9.28 0.37 1.79
CA ASP A 29 8.19 -0.51 1.37
C ASP A 29 8.26 -1.83 2.15
N PHE A 30 7.18 -2.13 2.91
CA PHE A 30 7.07 -3.32 3.76
C PHE A 30 7.21 -4.64 2.97
N PHE A 31 6.78 -4.67 1.71
CA PHE A 31 6.80 -5.90 0.91
C PHE A 31 8.03 -6.01 -0.01
N ALA A 32 8.93 -5.02 0.01
CA ALA A 32 10.09 -5.00 -0.87
C ALA A 32 10.88 -6.31 -0.80
N GLU A 33 11.21 -6.82 0.41
CA GLU A 33 11.99 -8.05 0.60
C GLU A 33 11.32 -9.33 0.07
N PHE A 34 10.00 -9.31 -0.12
CA PHE A 34 9.20 -10.46 -0.54
C PHE A 34 8.83 -10.42 -2.03
N ALA A 35 9.05 -9.30 -2.72
CA ALA A 35 8.81 -9.18 -4.15
C ALA A 35 9.76 -10.11 -4.91
N TRP A 36 9.34 -10.69 -6.04
CA TRP A 36 10.24 -11.45 -6.92
C TRP A 36 10.62 -10.62 -8.16
N PRO A 37 11.88 -10.69 -8.63
CA PRO A 37 13.06 -11.18 -7.91
C PRO A 37 13.30 -10.21 -6.75
N GLY A 38 13.62 -10.70 -5.54
CA GLY A 38 13.85 -9.83 -4.38
C GLY A 38 14.75 -8.64 -4.70
N PRO A 39 14.66 -7.53 -3.95
CA PRO A 39 15.57 -6.40 -4.11
C PRO A 39 16.98 -6.98 -4.21
N ALA A 40 17.68 -6.63 -5.29
CA ALA A 40 19.05 -7.08 -5.50
C ALA A 40 19.82 -6.89 -4.20
N PRO A 41 20.64 -7.85 -3.75
CA PRO A 41 21.28 -7.78 -2.44
C PRO A 41 22.14 -6.51 -2.34
N ILE A 42 21.57 -5.44 -1.81
CA ILE A 42 22.25 -4.20 -1.45
C ILE A 42 22.60 -4.25 0.02
N HIS A 43 23.29 -5.31 0.41
CA HIS A 43 23.99 -5.35 1.69
C HIS A 43 25.24 -6.22 1.56
N ASN A 44 26.26 -5.65 0.91
CA ASN A 44 27.64 -5.97 1.24
C ASN A 44 28.09 -4.90 2.24
N GLY A 45 28.18 -5.28 3.52
CA GLY A 45 28.64 -4.45 4.62
C GLY A 45 28.43 -5.13 5.96
#